data_AF-A0A0Z8KIV7-F1
#
_entry.id   AF-A0A0Z8KIV7-F1
#
_cell.length_a   1.000
_cell.length_b   1.000
_cell.length_c   1.000
_cell.angle_alpha   90.00
_cell.angle_beta   90.00
_cell.angle_gamma   90.00
#
_symmetry.space_group_name_H-M   'P 1'
#
loop_
_entity.id
_entity.type
_entity.pdbx_description
1 polymer ?
#
loop_
_entity_poly.entity_id
_entity_poly.type
_entity_poly.pdbx_seq_one_letter_code
_entity_poly.pdbx_strand_id
1 'polypeptide(L)' 'MLHYDELKQAIDGGYITGNKVNIVRKEGKVFDFVLPDEPVRPWEVVTSESVADILNELRQQEDL' A
#
# COMPACT_ATOMS: atom_id res chain seq x y z
N MET A 1 2.55 -7.02 7.54
CA MET A 1 1.39 -6.85 6.65
C MET A 1 0.93 -5.44 6.89
N LEU A 2 0.58 -4.73 5.82
CA LEU A 2 0.08 -3.37 5.92
C LEU A 2 -1.35 -3.41 6.46
N HIS A 3 -1.71 -2.46 7.31
CA HIS A 3 -3.05 -2.29 7.84
C HIS A 3 -3.80 -1.14 7.17
N TYR A 4 -5.13 -1.18 7.22
CA TYR A 4 -5.98 -0.17 6.57
C TYR A 4 -5.65 1.25 7.06
N ASP A 5 -5.52 1.42 8.37
CA ASP A 5 -5.26 2.72 8.99
C ASP A 5 -3.90 3.31 8.61
N GLU A 6 -2.89 2.48 8.35
CA GLU A 6 -1.55 2.93 7.94
C GLU A 6 -1.59 3.58 6.56
N LEU A 7 -2.21 2.91 5.58
CA LEU A 7 -2.39 3.47 4.25
C LEU A 7 -3.31 4.69 4.28
N LYS A 8 -4.38 4.64 5.08
CA LYS A 8 -5.32 5.76 5.22
C LYS A 8 -4.65 7.00 5.81
N GLN A 9 -3.78 6.82 6.81
CA GLN A 9 -3.01 7.91 7.40
C GLN A 9 -2.03 8.53 6.40
N ALA A 10 -1.38 7.73 5.55
CA ALA A 10 -0.49 8.26 4.50
C ALA A 10 -1.24 9.12 3.47
N ILE A 11 -2.45 8.70 3.10
CA ILE A 11 -3.34 9.46 2.19
C ILE A 11 -3.81 10.74 2.86
N ASP A 12 -4.36 10.65 4.07
CA ASP A 12 -4.90 11.81 4.81
C ASP A 12 -3.81 12.82 5.17
N GLY A 13 -2.58 12.33 5.40
CA GLY A 13 -1.39 13.15 5.62
C GLY A 13 -0.81 13.78 4.34
N GLY A 14 -1.36 13.47 3.16
CA GLY A 14 -0.92 14.03 1.89
C GLY A 14 0.38 13.44 1.33
N TYR A 15 0.87 12.33 1.88
CA TYR A 15 2.04 11.61 1.33
C TYR A 15 1.69 10.87 0.04
N ILE A 16 0.43 10.46 -0.10
CA ILE A 16 -0.13 9.84 -1.31
C ILE A 16 -1.26 10.71 -1.81
N THR A 17 -1.03 11.41 -2.92
CA THR A 17 -2.00 12.36 -3.52
C THR A 17 -2.63 11.88 -4.83
N GLY A 18 -2.06 10.83 -5.42
CA GLY A 18 -2.55 10.23 -6.66
C GLY A 18 -3.60 9.14 -6.43
N ASN A 19 -4.17 8.64 -7.53
CA ASN A 19 -5.08 7.48 -7.50
C ASN A 19 -4.35 6.13 -7.48
N LYS A 20 -3.01 6.15 -7.53
CA LYS A 20 -2.17 4.96 -7.49
C LYS A 20 -1.15 5.04 -6.37
N VAL A 21 -0.77 3.87 -5.86
CA VAL A 21 0.24 3.68 -4.82
C VAL A 21 1.17 2.53 -5.24
N ASN A 22 2.44 2.65 -4.91
CA ASN A 22 3.41 1.58 -5.11
C ASN A 22 3.31 0.59 -3.95
N ILE A 23 2.99 -0.66 -4.24
CA ILE A 23 2.74 -1.71 -3.26
C ILE A 23 3.82 -2.77 -3.33
N VAL A 24 4.26 -3.23 -2.16
CA VAL A 24 5.05 -4.45 -1.99
C VAL A 24 4.11 -5.56 -1.55
N ARG A 25 4.09 -6.67 -2.29
CA ARG A 25 3.33 -7.87 -1.90
C ARG A 25 4.25 -8.97 -1.38
N LYS A 26 3.81 -9.69 -0.35
CA LYS A 26 4.43 -10.95 0.10
C LYS A 26 3.37 -12.02 0.21
N GLU A 27 3.61 -13.15 -0.46
CA GLU A 27 2.68 -14.28 -0.50
C GLU A 27 1.27 -13.86 -0.94
N GLY A 28 1.20 -12.96 -1.92
CA GLY A 28 -0.05 -12.41 -2.48
C GLY A 28 -0.71 -11.30 -1.63
N LYS A 29 -0.29 -11.11 -0.38
CA LYS A 29 -0.88 -10.11 0.52
C LYS A 29 -0.16 -8.77 0.44
N VAL A 30 -0.89 -7.68 0.68
CA VAL A 30 -0.32 -6.33 0.82
C VAL A 30 0.61 -6.31 2.03
N PHE A 31 1.91 -6.16 1.77
CA PHE A 31 2.93 -6.19 2.80
C PHE A 31 3.31 -4.80 3.27
N ASP A 32 3.50 -3.87 2.31
CA ASP A 32 3.92 -2.49 2.54
C ASP A 32 3.57 -1.60 1.32
N PHE A 33 3.75 -0.29 1.45
CA PHE A 33 3.76 0.65 0.33
C PHE A 33 5.11 1.41 0.26
N VAL A 34 5.41 2.02 -0.89
CA VAL A 34 6.65 2.77 -1.11
C VAL A 34 6.33 4.19 -1.55
N LEU A 35 6.81 5.18 -0.81
CA LEU A 35 6.72 6.58 -1.20
C LEU A 35 7.77 6.94 -2.29
N PRO A 36 7.55 8.01 -3.08
CA PRO A 36 8.44 8.36 -4.19
C PRO A 36 9.93 8.48 -3.86
N ASP A 37 10.26 8.91 -2.65
CA ASP A 37 11.65 9.13 -2.20
C ASP A 37 12.22 7.99 -1.34
N GLU A 38 11.48 6.88 -1.20
CA GLU A 38 11.92 5.73 -0.43
C GLU A 38 12.71 4.74 -1.27
N PRO A 39 13.84 4.21 -0.76
CA PRO A 39 14.61 3.21 -1.47
C PRO A 39 13.87 1.86 -1.49
N VAL A 40 13.73 1.28 -2.68
CA VAL A 40 13.23 -0.09 -2.86
C VAL A 40 14.37 -1.08 -2.66
N ARG A 41 14.13 -2.14 -1.88
CA ARG A 41 15.14 -3.19 -1.66
C ARG A 41 15.21 -4.13 -2.87
N PRO A 42 16.39 -4.71 -3.21
CA PRO A 42 16.54 -5.52 -4.43
C PRO A 42 15.62 -6.73 -4.57
N TRP A 43 15.07 -7.22 -3.45
CA TRP A 43 14.16 -8.37 -3.40
C TRP A 43 12.69 -7.98 -3.32
N GLU A 44 12.37 -6.69 -3.31
CA GLU A 44 10.99 -6.22 -3.29
C GLU A 44 10.47 -6.13 -4.72
N VAL A 45 9.34 -6.80 -4.96
CA VAL A 45 8.56 -6.63 -6.18
C VAL A 45 7.55 -5.53 -5.91
N VAL A 46 7.69 -4.41 -6.62
CA VAL A 46 6.84 -3.23 -6.47
C VAL A 46 5.89 -3.12 -7.66
N THR A 47 4.61 -2.98 -7.37
CA THR A 47 3.54 -2.80 -8.36
C THR A 47 2.82 -1.48 -8.12
N SER A 48 2.48 -0.76 -9.19
CA SER A 48 1.67 0.47 -9.10
C SER A 48 0.19 0.11 -9.21
N GLU A 49 -0.51 0.18 -8.08
CA GLU A 49 -1.89 -0.31 -7.91
C GLU A 49 -2.85 0.82 -7.52
N SER A 50 -4.15 0.62 -7.76
CA SER A 50 -5.20 1.59 -7.41
C SER A 50 -5.31 1.76 -5.90
N VAL A 51 -5.25 2.99 -5.41
CA VAL A 51 -5.44 3.30 -3.99
C VAL A 51 -6.79 2.78 -3.48
N ALA A 52 -7.84 2.93 -4.29
CA ALA A 52 -9.19 2.49 -3.92
C ALA A 52 -9.27 0.96 -3.76
N ASP A 53 -8.61 0.22 -4.65
CA ASP A 53 -8.64 -1.24 -4.63
C ASP A 53 -7.85 -1.78 -3.42
N ILE A 54 -6.70 -1.18 -3.10
CA ILE A 54 -5.90 -1.57 -1.94
C ILE A 54 -6.61 -1.26 -0.63
N LEU A 55 -7.21 -0.08 -0.48
CA LEU A 55 -8.00 0.25 0.72
C LEU A 55 -9.14 -0.75 0.92
N ASN A 56 -9.81 -1.16 -0.17
CA ASN A 56 -10.85 -2.17 -0.09
C ASN A 56 -10.29 -3.55 0.29
N GLU A 57 -9.16 -3.97 -0.29
CA GLU A 57 -8.49 -5.23 0.06
C GLU A 57 -8.09 -5.28 1.55
N LEU A 58 -7.46 -4.21 2.05
CA LEU A 58 -7.03 -4.10 3.45
C LEU A 58 -8.22 -4.15 4.41
N ARG A 59 -9.31 -3.45 4.08
CA ARG A 59 -10.53 -3.48 4.89
C ARG A 59 -11.14 -4.89 4.96
N GLN A 60 -11.22 -5.59 3.82
CA GLN A 60 -11.72 -6.96 3.78
C GLN A 60 -10.82 -7.94 4.56
N GLN A 61 -9.51 -7.67 4.67
CA GLN A 61 -8.59 -8.51 5.45
C GLN A 61 -8.76 -8.36 6.95
N GLU A 62 -9.20 -7.20 7.43
CA GLU A 62 -9.42 -6.93 8.87
C GLU A 62 -10.81 -7.38 9.35
N ASP A 63 -11.78 -7.49 8.45
CA ASP A 63 -13.13 -8.01 8.72
C ASP A 63 -13.19 -9.56 8.80
N LEU A 64 -12.07 -10.25 8.60
CA LEU A 64 -11.91 -11.72 8.58
C LEU A 64 -11.20 -12.26 9.83
#